data_AF-A0A0C2WFB6-F1
#
_entry.id   AF-A0A0C2WFB6-F1
#
_cell.length_a   1.000
_cell.length_b   1.000
_cell.length_c   1.000
_cell.angle_alpha   90.00
_cell.angle_beta   90.00
_cell.angle_gamma   90.00
#
_symmetry.space_group_name_H-M   'P 1'
#
loop_
_entity.id
_entity.type
_entity.pdbx_description
1 polymer ?
#
loop_
_entity_poly.entity_id
_entity_poly.type
_entity_poly.pdbx_seq_one_letter_code
_entity_poly.pdbx_strand_id
1 'polypeptide(L)'
;MKKLIQRALNKDSGLSSQLSTSCAVAISSTAAFSSASFIAAHHETMEKEESHVILQPVSYHNYIIDGRAAKPLFGLGKAETVALVKRVMDRAKGNDISWAWDSGGPHEAFQFEERALSTEDITSEDREFNLGWDIALLEVAHTCLRLYDTILITLHQYAFRFDEPLIPLSTGEISRYQSGVPRHKLVSLLKDMDPCTRPEIISLMVRLVDMRNQPKKTMEVLEFVALRFVHNSRARSIIQDIWRKWDIVNDQPLPDGFERFWDAETRVSKVKPQSELKNKQEYGHLG
;
A
#
# COMPACT_ATOMS: atom_id res chain seq x y z
N MET A 1 -5.58 -70.47 -30.62
CA MET A 1 -6.15 -69.09 -30.59
C MET A 1 -7.05 -68.85 -29.36
N LYS A 2 -8.13 -69.62 -29.11
CA LYS A 2 -9.02 -69.44 -27.94
C LYS A 2 -8.32 -69.36 -26.58
N LYS A 3 -7.35 -70.24 -26.30
CA LYS A 3 -6.59 -70.22 -25.02
C LYS A 3 -5.74 -68.97 -24.81
N LEU A 4 -5.28 -68.32 -25.88
CA LEU A 4 -4.49 -67.08 -25.78
C LEU A 4 -5.40 -65.88 -25.48
N ILE A 5 -6.56 -65.80 -26.14
CA ILE A 5 -7.57 -64.76 -25.89
C ILE A 5 -8.09 -64.84 -24.46
N GLN A 6 -8.42 -66.05 -23.97
CA GLN A 6 -8.88 -66.23 -22.59
C GLN A 6 -7.81 -65.83 -21.55
N ARG A 7 -6.53 -66.10 -21.83
CA ARG A 7 -5.43 -65.72 -20.93
C ARG A 7 -5.18 -64.21 -20.93
N ALA A 8 -5.37 -63.53 -22.06
CA ALA A 8 -5.31 -62.07 -22.15
C ALA A 8 -6.46 -61.41 -21.40
N LEU A 9 -7.70 -61.85 -21.63
CA LEU A 9 -8.89 -61.33 -20.94
C LEU A 9 -8.81 -61.54 -19.41
N ASN A 10 -8.31 -62.68 -18.95
CA ASN A 10 -8.12 -62.93 -17.51
C ASN A 10 -7.04 -62.00 -16.91
N LYS A 11 -5.97 -61.69 -17.65
CA LYS A 11 -4.94 -60.73 -17.19
C LYS A 11 -5.50 -59.31 -17.09
N ASP A 12 -6.27 -58.88 -18.09
CA ASP A 12 -6.89 -57.55 -18.10
C ASP A 12 -7.93 -57.41 -16.98
N SER A 13 -8.70 -58.46 -16.69
CA SER A 13 -9.63 -58.48 -15.56
C SER A 13 -8.92 -58.35 -14.20
N GLY A 14 -7.75 -58.97 -14.05
CA GLY A 14 -6.93 -58.87 -12.84
C GLY A 14 -6.36 -57.47 -12.62
N LEU A 15 -5.83 -56.85 -13.68
CA LEU A 15 -5.34 -55.47 -13.65
C LEU A 15 -6.46 -54.47 -13.34
N SER A 16 -7.63 -54.65 -13.95
CA SER A 16 -8.80 -53.79 -13.69
C SER A 16 -9.29 -53.91 -12.23
N SER A 17 -9.35 -55.13 -11.68
CA SER A 17 -9.70 -55.35 -10.28
C SER A 17 -8.69 -54.73 -9.31
N GLN A 18 -7.39 -54.83 -9.61
CA GLN A 18 -6.34 -54.22 -8.78
C GLN A 18 -6.40 -52.69 -8.82
N LEU A 19 -6.58 -52.10 -10.00
CA LEU A 19 -6.76 -50.65 -10.14
C LEU A 19 -8.01 -50.16 -9.41
N SER A 20 -9.14 -50.87 -9.55
CA SER A 20 -10.39 -50.50 -8.88
C SER A 20 -10.25 -50.57 -7.34
N THR A 21 -9.57 -51.60 -6.83
CA THR A 21 -9.30 -51.74 -5.39
C THR A 21 -8.37 -50.64 -4.89
N SER A 22 -7.29 -50.34 -5.61
CA SER A 22 -6.36 -49.26 -5.26
C SER A 22 -7.05 -47.89 -5.26
N CYS A 23 -7.91 -47.61 -6.25
CA CYS A 23 -8.69 -46.37 -6.29
C CYS A 23 -9.70 -46.28 -5.14
N ALA A 24 -10.39 -47.38 -4.81
CA ALA A 24 -11.33 -47.42 -3.68
C ALA A 24 -10.61 -47.18 -2.34
N VAL A 25 -9.43 -47.79 -2.15
CA VAL A 25 -8.58 -47.56 -0.97
C VAL A 25 -8.09 -46.12 -0.92
N ALA A 26 -7.63 -45.55 -2.03
CA ALA A 26 -7.18 -44.16 -2.09
C ALA A 26 -8.31 -43.17 -1.77
N ILE A 27 -9.51 -43.39 -2.31
CA ILE A 27 -10.69 -42.56 -2.03
C ILE A 27 -11.10 -42.68 -0.55
N SER A 28 -11.13 -43.91 -0.01
CA SER A 28 -11.44 -44.16 1.39
C SER A 28 -10.43 -43.49 2.33
N SER A 29 -9.13 -43.61 2.04
CA SER A 29 -8.06 -42.95 2.80
C SER A 29 -8.14 -41.43 2.71
N THR A 30 -8.48 -40.89 1.54
CA THR A 30 -8.67 -39.44 1.37
C THR A 30 -9.89 -38.97 2.17
N ALA A 31 -11.01 -39.70 2.12
CA ALA A 31 -12.21 -39.38 2.88
C ALA A 31 -11.99 -39.49 4.39
N ALA A 32 -11.19 -40.46 4.85
CA ALA A 32 -10.80 -40.61 6.24
C ALA A 32 -9.88 -39.47 6.70
N PHE A 33 -8.93 -39.04 5.86
CA PHE A 33 -8.06 -37.88 6.13
C PHE A 33 -8.85 -36.57 6.16
N SER A 34 -9.81 -36.40 5.23
CA SER A 34 -10.74 -35.26 5.20
C SER A 34 -11.87 -35.36 6.22
N SER A 35 -11.95 -36.44 7.00
CA SER A 35 -13.00 -36.59 8.00
C SER A 35 -12.81 -35.59 9.14
N ALA A 36 -13.92 -35.02 9.58
CA ALA A 36 -13.96 -34.02 10.64
C ALA A 36 -13.26 -34.46 11.93
N SER A 37 -13.05 -35.76 12.18
CA SER A 37 -12.36 -36.26 13.37
C SER A 37 -10.85 -35.99 13.38
N PHE A 38 -10.16 -36.03 12.24
CA PHE A 38 -8.73 -35.66 12.19
C PHE A 38 -8.56 -34.14 12.28
N ILE A 39 -9.41 -33.40 11.56
CA ILE A 39 -9.39 -31.94 11.52
C ILE A 39 -9.84 -31.33 12.86
N ALA A 40 -10.89 -31.85 13.50
CA ALA A 40 -11.40 -31.31 14.76
C ALA A 40 -10.42 -31.49 15.92
N ALA A 41 -9.76 -32.67 16.02
CA ALA A 41 -8.75 -32.89 17.05
C ALA A 41 -7.58 -31.91 16.91
N HIS A 42 -7.18 -31.58 15.68
CA HIS A 42 -6.18 -30.54 15.44
C HIS A 42 -6.69 -29.13 15.67
N HIS A 43 -7.96 -28.82 15.42
CA HIS A 43 -8.55 -27.53 15.79
C HIS A 43 -8.53 -27.29 17.31
N GLU A 44 -8.92 -28.27 18.12
CA GLU A 44 -8.86 -28.15 19.59
C GLU A 44 -7.42 -28.02 20.11
N THR A 45 -6.46 -28.63 19.41
CA THR A 45 -5.04 -28.51 19.75
C THR A 45 -4.51 -27.13 19.36
N MET A 46 -4.93 -26.62 18.19
CA MET A 46 -4.58 -25.28 17.70
C MET A 46 -5.14 -24.18 18.60
N GLU A 47 -6.40 -24.28 19.05
CA GLU A 47 -6.98 -23.32 20.00
C GLU A 47 -6.22 -23.30 21.33
N LYS A 48 -5.75 -24.46 21.80
CA LYS A 48 -4.89 -24.56 22.99
C LYS A 48 -3.51 -23.96 22.75
N GLU A 49 -2.93 -24.16 21.57
CA GLU A 49 -1.67 -23.52 21.18
C GLU A 49 -1.82 -22.00 21.08
N GLU A 50 -2.87 -21.49 20.45
CA GLU A 50 -3.16 -20.05 20.38
C GLU A 50 -3.32 -19.43 21.78
N SER A 51 -3.86 -20.17 22.75
CA SER A 51 -3.95 -19.73 24.14
C SER A 51 -2.60 -19.70 24.90
N HIS A 52 -1.53 -20.24 24.32
CA HIS A 52 -0.22 -20.32 24.96
C HIS A 52 0.42 -18.92 25.09
N VAL A 53 1.00 -18.61 26.25
CA VAL A 53 1.55 -17.27 26.59
C VAL A 53 2.58 -16.73 25.60
N ILE A 54 3.31 -17.60 24.90
CA ILE A 54 4.30 -17.22 23.87
C ILE A 54 3.60 -16.73 22.60
N LEU A 55 2.41 -17.25 22.30
CA LEU A 55 1.61 -16.90 21.13
C LEU A 55 0.59 -15.78 21.42
N GLN A 56 0.39 -15.47 22.70
CA GLN A 56 -0.40 -14.30 23.09
C GLN A 56 0.31 -13.00 22.68
N PRO A 57 -0.43 -11.99 22.19
CA PRO A 57 0.15 -10.69 21.87
C PRO A 57 0.83 -10.08 23.10
N VAL A 58 2.15 -10.02 23.11
CA VAL A 58 2.91 -9.34 24.16
C VAL A 58 3.15 -7.90 23.74
N SER A 59 2.84 -6.96 24.64
CA SER A 59 3.23 -5.56 24.43
C SER A 59 4.75 -5.46 24.50
N TYR A 60 5.39 -5.14 23.38
CA TYR A 60 6.80 -4.81 23.35
C TYR A 60 6.99 -3.48 24.10
N HIS A 61 7.76 -3.45 25.19
CA HIS A 61 8.04 -2.21 25.91
C HIS A 61 9.38 -1.66 25.46
N ASN A 62 9.41 -0.39 25.06
CA ASN A 62 10.62 0.26 24.58
C ASN A 62 11.28 1.02 25.75
N TYR A 63 12.44 0.54 26.18
CA TYR A 63 13.19 1.11 27.30
C TYR A 63 13.81 2.49 26.99
N ILE A 64 13.89 2.90 25.73
CA ILE A 64 14.34 4.25 25.32
C ILE A 64 13.26 5.30 25.67
N ILE A 65 11.99 4.90 25.77
CA ILE A 65 10.85 5.78 26.10
C ILE A 65 10.28 5.46 27.48
N ASP A 66 11.15 5.31 28.48
CA ASP A 66 10.81 5.02 29.89
C ASP A 66 9.99 3.73 30.05
N GLY A 67 10.27 2.72 29.22
CA GLY A 67 9.60 1.43 29.29
C GLY A 67 8.12 1.48 28.89
N ARG A 68 7.67 2.51 28.15
CA ARG A 68 6.31 2.53 27.59
C ARG A 68 6.14 1.42 26.55
N ALA A 69 4.94 0.86 26.45
CA ALA A 69 4.58 -0.06 25.38
C ALA A 69 4.80 0.61 24.02
N ALA A 70 5.73 0.07 23.23
CA ALA A 70 5.93 0.43 21.86
C ALA A 70 4.71 0.00 21.05
N LYS A 71 4.28 0.88 20.16
CA LYS A 71 3.29 0.55 19.14
C LYS A 71 4.03 0.19 17.86
N PRO A 72 3.56 -0.80 17.10
CA PRO A 72 4.12 -1.07 15.79
C PRO A 72 4.01 0.20 14.92
N LEU A 73 4.99 0.45 14.05
CA LEU A 73 4.95 1.61 13.15
C LEU A 73 4.05 1.35 11.92
N PHE A 74 3.80 0.08 11.62
CA PHE A 74 3.09 -0.40 10.43
C PHE A 74 2.05 -1.46 10.81
N GLY A 75 1.12 -1.77 9.89
CA GLY A 75 0.01 -2.69 10.17
C GLY A 75 -0.92 -2.15 11.25
N LEU A 76 -1.07 -0.82 11.30
CA LEU A 76 -1.85 -0.14 12.31
C LEU A 76 -3.36 -0.18 12.02
N GLY A 77 -3.73 -0.50 10.77
CA GLY A 77 -5.08 -0.36 10.26
C GLY A 77 -5.24 0.94 9.45
N LYS A 78 -6.28 0.98 8.63
CA LYS A 78 -6.51 2.07 7.66
C LYS A 78 -6.60 3.45 8.32
N ALA A 79 -7.32 3.56 9.44
CA ALA A 79 -7.54 4.84 10.11
C ALA A 79 -6.23 5.42 10.69
N GLU A 80 -5.47 4.58 11.38
CA GLU A 80 -4.20 4.92 11.98
C GLU A 80 -3.13 5.22 10.92
N THR A 81 -3.11 4.46 9.81
CA THR A 81 -2.24 4.73 8.67
C THR A 81 -2.56 6.08 8.03
N VAL A 82 -3.85 6.40 7.82
CA VAL A 82 -4.27 7.73 7.35
C VAL A 82 -3.83 8.83 8.33
N ALA A 83 -4.00 8.63 9.64
CA ALA A 83 -3.61 9.60 10.67
C ALA A 83 -2.08 9.79 10.73
N LEU A 84 -1.30 8.72 10.63
CA LEU A 84 0.16 8.77 10.55
C LEU A 84 0.62 9.55 9.32
N VAL A 85 0.10 9.18 8.15
CA VAL A 85 0.44 9.83 6.88
C VAL A 85 0.07 11.31 6.89
N LYS A 86 -1.13 11.67 7.35
CA LYS A 86 -1.54 13.07 7.48
C LYS A 86 -0.57 13.86 8.36
N ARG A 87 -0.18 13.33 9.52
CA ARG A 87 0.80 13.97 10.42
C ARG A 87 2.15 14.17 9.74
N VAL A 88 2.65 13.17 9.02
CA VAL A 88 3.89 13.27 8.23
C VAL A 88 3.77 14.39 7.20
N MET A 89 2.68 14.40 6.42
CA MET A 89 2.46 15.42 5.40
C MET A 89 2.24 16.82 5.98
N ASP A 90 1.61 16.95 7.15
CA ASP A 90 1.42 18.22 7.84
C ASP A 90 2.75 18.78 8.35
N ARG A 91 3.64 17.90 8.81
CA ARG A 91 4.99 18.31 9.20
C ARG A 91 5.85 18.71 8.02
N ALA A 92 5.64 18.09 6.86
CA ALA A 92 6.33 18.44 5.61
C ALA A 92 5.79 19.71 4.93
N LYS A 93 4.67 20.31 5.40
CA LYS A 93 4.14 21.57 4.84
C LYS A 93 5.17 22.69 5.04
N GLY A 94 5.91 23.03 3.99
CA GLY A 94 6.91 24.11 3.98
C GLY A 94 8.20 23.72 3.25
N ASN A 95 8.51 22.43 3.19
CA ASN A 95 9.66 21.91 2.45
C ASN A 95 9.17 21.34 1.10
N ASP A 96 9.86 21.70 0.01
CA ASP A 96 9.70 20.99 -1.26
C ASP A 96 10.23 19.57 -1.05
N ILE A 97 9.34 18.64 -0.69
CA ILE A 97 9.69 17.23 -0.50
C ILE A 97 9.64 16.43 -1.81
N SER A 98 9.45 17.09 -2.97
CA SER A 98 9.30 16.42 -4.26
C SER A 98 10.49 15.51 -4.58
N TRP A 99 11.70 15.90 -4.16
CA TRP A 99 12.95 15.13 -4.32
C TRP A 99 12.99 13.84 -3.50
N ALA A 100 12.39 13.82 -2.32
CA ALA A 100 12.46 12.70 -1.38
C ALA A 100 11.56 11.52 -1.79
N TRP A 101 10.66 11.73 -2.75
CA TRP A 101 9.83 10.65 -3.32
C TRP A 101 10.50 9.91 -4.47
N ASP A 102 11.55 10.49 -5.06
CA ASP A 102 12.36 9.91 -6.12
C ASP A 102 13.68 9.32 -5.58
N SER A 103 13.97 9.52 -4.28
CA SER A 103 15.12 8.91 -3.60
C SER A 103 14.83 7.42 -3.39
N GLY A 104 15.82 6.59 -3.70
CA GLY A 104 15.67 5.16 -3.87
C GLY A 104 15.42 4.39 -2.57
N GLY A 105 15.51 3.07 -2.73
CA GLY A 105 14.96 2.11 -1.77
C GLY A 105 15.56 2.22 -0.36
N PRO A 106 15.05 1.44 0.61
CA PRO A 106 15.56 1.36 1.99
C PRO A 106 17.08 1.36 2.10
N HIS A 107 17.73 0.71 1.14
CA HIS A 107 19.17 0.59 1.08
C HIS A 107 19.87 1.95 1.10
N GLU A 108 19.33 2.97 0.43
CA GLU A 108 19.92 4.31 0.41
C GLU A 108 19.74 5.04 1.74
N ALA A 109 18.60 4.83 2.42
CA ALA A 109 18.37 5.33 3.77
C ALA A 109 19.30 4.66 4.80
N PHE A 110 19.45 3.33 4.74
CA PHE A 110 20.36 2.58 5.63
C PHE A 110 21.83 2.88 5.34
N GLN A 111 22.25 2.96 4.08
CA GLN A 111 23.63 3.36 3.72
C GLN A 111 23.95 4.79 4.15
N PHE A 112 22.94 5.66 4.22
CA PHE A 112 23.13 7.03 4.68
C PHE A 112 23.26 7.08 6.21
N GLU A 113 22.41 6.34 6.94
CA GLU A 113 22.53 6.17 8.39
C GLU A 113 23.89 5.58 8.77
N GLU A 114 24.35 4.56 8.05
CA GLU A 114 25.68 3.96 8.20
C GLU A 114 26.81 4.98 7.97
N ARG A 115 26.70 5.84 6.94
CA ARG A 115 27.68 6.91 6.66
C ARG A 115 27.69 8.01 7.72
N ALA A 116 26.52 8.37 8.26
CA ALA A 116 26.38 9.37 9.31
C ALA A 116 26.93 8.87 10.66
N LEU A 117 26.74 7.58 10.96
CA LEU A 117 27.30 6.92 12.14
C LEU A 117 28.82 6.70 11.99
N SER A 118 29.32 6.47 10.77
CA SER A 118 30.77 6.34 10.52
C SER A 118 31.52 7.67 10.53
N THR A 119 30.83 8.82 10.59
CA THR A 119 31.47 10.15 10.65
C THR A 119 31.88 10.58 12.06
N GLU A 120 31.68 9.71 13.08
CA GLU A 120 32.14 9.94 14.46
C GLU A 120 33.69 9.99 14.61
N ASP A 121 34.45 9.72 13.54
CA ASP A 121 35.92 9.80 13.53
C ASP A 121 36.50 11.20 13.21
N ILE A 122 35.67 12.26 13.10
CA ILE A 122 36.20 13.62 13.02
C ILE A 122 36.63 14.07 14.43
N THR A 123 37.87 13.75 14.76
CA THR A 123 38.52 14.05 16.04
C THR A 123 38.51 15.54 16.36
N SER A 124 38.32 15.82 17.65
CA SER A 124 38.00 17.12 18.23
C SER A 124 39.11 18.18 18.25
N GLU A 125 40.21 18.01 17.52
CA GLU A 125 41.41 18.84 17.68
C GLU A 125 41.53 20.04 16.72
N ASP A 126 40.78 20.09 15.61
CA ASP A 126 40.78 21.25 14.70
C ASP A 126 39.68 22.28 15.04
N ARG A 127 39.50 22.58 16.33
CA ARG A 127 38.51 23.55 16.85
C ARG A 127 39.07 24.98 16.90
N GLU A 128 39.49 25.52 15.76
CA GLU A 128 39.64 26.98 15.61
C GLU A 128 38.41 27.59 14.94
N PHE A 129 37.77 28.50 15.67
CA PHE A 129 36.52 29.18 15.35
C PHE A 129 36.62 29.94 14.01
N ASN A 130 36.06 29.38 12.96
CA ASN A 130 36.04 29.96 11.62
C ASN A 130 34.59 30.02 11.13
N LEU A 131 34.20 31.11 10.44
CA LEU A 131 32.86 31.36 9.90
C LEU A 131 32.31 30.21 9.03
N GLY A 132 33.18 29.29 8.58
CA GLY A 132 32.83 28.04 7.90
C GLY A 132 32.16 26.99 8.79
N TRP A 133 32.28 27.04 10.12
CA TRP A 133 31.59 26.13 11.04
C TRP A 133 30.10 26.46 11.16
N ASP A 134 29.70 27.74 11.04
CA ASP A 134 28.27 28.07 10.98
C ASP A 134 27.65 27.53 9.68
N ILE A 135 28.38 27.60 8.55
CA ILE A 135 27.95 26.99 7.29
C ILE A 135 27.95 25.45 7.39
N ALA A 136 28.98 24.83 7.96
CA ALA A 136 29.05 23.38 8.13
C ALA A 136 27.99 22.87 9.14
N LEU A 137 27.69 23.61 10.20
CA LEU A 137 26.63 23.29 11.16
C LEU A 137 25.24 23.52 10.54
N LEU A 138 25.07 24.55 9.70
CA LEU A 138 23.86 24.74 8.89
C LEU A 138 23.71 23.67 7.82
N GLU A 139 24.81 23.19 7.23
CA GLU A 139 24.82 22.09 6.26
C GLU A 139 24.54 20.76 6.94
N VAL A 140 25.12 20.49 8.11
CA VAL A 140 24.80 19.32 8.95
C VAL A 140 23.37 19.41 9.45
N ALA A 141 22.90 20.56 9.94
CA ALA A 141 21.51 20.75 10.36
C ALA A 141 20.55 20.61 9.18
N HIS A 142 20.85 21.18 8.01
CA HIS A 142 20.07 20.95 6.79
C HIS A 142 20.12 19.49 6.35
N THR A 143 21.25 18.82 6.51
CA THR A 143 21.41 17.41 6.16
C THR A 143 20.64 16.53 7.13
N CYS A 144 20.66 16.82 8.44
CA CYS A 144 19.85 16.17 9.46
C CYS A 144 18.36 16.44 9.27
N LEU A 145 17.97 17.65 8.87
CA LEU A 145 16.58 18.00 8.53
C LEU A 145 16.13 17.27 7.24
N ARG A 146 16.98 17.21 6.21
CA ARG A 146 16.75 16.41 5.01
C ARG A 146 16.68 14.92 5.33
N LEU A 147 17.54 14.42 6.22
CA LEU A 147 17.52 13.03 6.69
C LEU A 147 16.23 12.75 7.44
N TYR A 148 15.82 13.66 8.32
CA TYR A 148 14.57 13.56 9.05
C TYR A 148 13.36 13.53 8.12
N ASP A 149 13.32 14.43 7.12
CA ASP A 149 12.27 14.43 6.09
C ASP A 149 12.30 13.16 5.24
N THR A 150 13.50 12.66 4.90
CA THR A 150 13.69 11.39 4.16
C THR A 150 13.19 10.20 4.97
N ILE A 151 13.50 10.13 6.27
CA ILE A 151 13.02 9.09 7.18
C ILE A 151 11.50 9.17 7.29
N LEU A 152 10.92 10.35 7.46
CA LEU A 152 9.47 10.52 7.53
C LEU A 152 8.77 10.09 6.24
N ILE A 153 9.36 10.40 5.08
CA ILE A 153 8.82 10.00 3.78
C ILE A 153 8.97 8.49 3.56
N THR A 154 10.09 7.92 3.98
CA THR A 154 10.32 6.48 3.96
C THR A 154 9.31 5.75 4.86
N LEU A 155 9.10 6.24 6.09
CA LEU A 155 8.07 5.75 7.01
C LEU A 155 6.68 5.84 6.39
N HIS A 156 6.36 6.94 5.72
CA HIS A 156 5.11 7.08 4.99
C HIS A 156 4.98 6.01 3.88
N GLN A 157 6.00 5.82 3.04
CA GLN A 157 5.97 4.80 1.99
C GLN A 157 5.73 3.39 2.56
N TYR A 158 6.34 3.09 3.70
CA TYR A 158 6.15 1.82 4.38
C TYR A 158 4.81 1.66 5.06
N ALA A 159 4.26 2.74 5.63
CA ALA A 159 2.91 2.73 6.19
C ALA A 159 1.88 2.33 5.12
N PHE A 160 2.02 2.83 3.89
CA PHE A 160 1.17 2.37 2.79
C PHE A 160 1.45 0.92 2.38
N ARG A 161 2.71 0.48 2.36
CA ARG A 161 3.08 -0.84 1.81
C ARG A 161 2.78 -2.01 2.75
N PHE A 162 2.93 -1.81 4.05
CA PHE A 162 2.81 -2.87 5.05
C PHE A 162 1.44 -2.96 5.70
N ASP A 163 0.55 -2.01 5.42
CA ASP A 163 -0.86 -2.08 5.80
C ASP A 163 -1.72 -2.56 4.63
N GLU A 164 -2.98 -2.94 4.88
CA GLU A 164 -3.92 -3.27 3.82
C GLU A 164 -4.13 -2.09 2.84
N PRO A 165 -4.47 -2.35 1.56
CA PRO A 165 -4.77 -1.28 0.62
C PRO A 165 -5.90 -0.41 1.16
N LEU A 166 -5.65 0.90 1.25
CA LEU A 166 -6.64 1.87 1.73
C LEU A 166 -7.90 1.87 0.84
N ILE A 167 -7.73 1.61 -0.45
CA ILE A 167 -8.82 1.41 -1.42
C ILE A 167 -8.71 -0.04 -1.91
N PRO A 168 -9.44 -0.98 -1.29
CA PRO A 168 -9.37 -2.39 -1.65
C PRO A 168 -10.01 -2.57 -3.04
N LEU A 169 -9.21 -2.98 -4.03
CA LEU A 169 -9.69 -3.29 -5.37
C LEU A 169 -9.16 -4.65 -5.80
N SER A 170 -10.05 -5.48 -6.35
CA SER A 170 -9.65 -6.76 -6.92
C SER A 170 -8.95 -6.57 -8.28
N THR A 171 -8.11 -7.53 -8.66
CA THR A 171 -7.48 -7.57 -10.00
C THR A 171 -8.52 -7.56 -11.13
N GLY A 172 -9.71 -8.15 -10.89
CA GLY A 172 -10.82 -8.15 -11.83
C GLY A 172 -11.42 -6.76 -12.04
N GLU A 173 -11.61 -5.98 -10.98
CA GLU A 173 -12.08 -4.59 -11.07
C GLU A 173 -11.06 -3.68 -11.74
N ILE A 174 -9.78 -3.82 -11.36
CA ILE A 174 -8.68 -3.08 -11.99
C ILE A 174 -8.64 -3.36 -13.49
N SER A 175 -8.82 -4.61 -13.90
CA SER A 175 -8.85 -5.00 -15.31
C SER A 175 -10.09 -4.48 -16.04
N ARG A 176 -11.25 -4.52 -15.39
CA ARG A 176 -12.53 -4.05 -15.96
C ARG A 176 -12.53 -2.54 -16.22
N TYR A 177 -11.89 -1.76 -15.35
CA TYR A 177 -11.91 -0.30 -15.41
C TYR A 177 -10.57 0.32 -15.85
N GLN A 178 -9.75 -0.40 -16.62
CA GLN A 178 -8.48 0.15 -17.14
C GLN A 178 -8.68 1.43 -17.95
N SER A 179 -9.79 1.55 -18.68
CA SER A 179 -10.13 2.73 -19.48
C SER A 179 -10.93 3.80 -18.72
N GLY A 180 -11.05 3.67 -17.39
CA GLY A 180 -11.80 4.58 -16.53
C GLY A 180 -13.09 3.97 -15.97
N VAL A 181 -13.60 4.63 -14.95
CA VAL A 181 -14.80 4.28 -14.18
C VAL A 181 -15.92 5.28 -14.52
N PRO A 182 -17.06 4.80 -15.04
CA PRO A 182 -18.27 5.62 -15.14
C PRO A 182 -18.71 6.11 -13.77
N ARG A 183 -19.16 7.37 -13.67
CA ARG A 183 -19.50 8.02 -12.40
C ARG A 183 -20.48 7.20 -11.54
N HIS A 184 -21.54 6.68 -12.14
CA HIS A 184 -22.56 5.88 -11.45
C HIS A 184 -22.01 4.54 -10.91
N LYS A 185 -20.83 4.08 -11.35
CA LYS A 185 -20.14 2.89 -10.82
C LYS A 185 -19.17 3.19 -9.69
N LEU A 186 -18.79 4.46 -9.46
CA LEU A 186 -17.89 4.82 -8.37
C LEU A 186 -18.48 4.45 -7.00
N VAL A 187 -19.78 4.65 -6.80
CA VAL A 187 -20.46 4.27 -5.55
C VAL A 187 -20.31 2.78 -5.28
N SER A 188 -20.55 1.93 -6.30
CA SER A 188 -20.38 0.49 -6.16
C SER A 188 -18.93 0.06 -5.99
N LEU A 189 -17.98 0.82 -6.54
CA LEU A 189 -16.55 0.54 -6.44
C LEU A 189 -15.99 0.86 -5.05
N LEU A 190 -16.53 1.91 -4.42
CA LEU A 190 -16.11 2.38 -3.09
C LEU A 190 -17.02 1.86 -1.95
N LYS A 191 -17.87 0.88 -2.23
CA LYS A 191 -18.86 0.35 -1.27
C LYS A 191 -18.21 -0.44 -0.13
N ASP A 192 -17.07 -1.07 -0.41
CA ASP A 192 -16.37 -1.96 0.53
C ASP A 192 -15.40 -1.17 1.44
N MET A 193 -15.29 0.15 1.23
CA MET A 193 -14.63 1.06 2.16
C MET A 193 -15.58 1.41 3.29
N ASP A 194 -15.04 1.52 4.51
CA ASP A 194 -15.78 2.04 5.65
C ASP A 194 -16.22 3.50 5.39
N PRO A 195 -17.53 3.81 5.43
CA PRO A 195 -18.05 5.16 5.19
C PRO A 195 -17.48 6.22 6.14
N CYS A 196 -17.10 5.86 7.37
CA CYS A 196 -16.53 6.81 8.32
C CYS A 196 -15.13 7.27 7.94
N THR A 197 -14.31 6.37 7.39
CA THR A 197 -12.91 6.65 7.03
C THR A 197 -12.71 6.98 5.54
N ARG A 198 -13.67 6.65 4.67
CA ARG A 198 -13.59 6.91 3.22
C ARG A 198 -13.32 8.38 2.86
N PRO A 199 -14.00 9.39 3.42
CA PRO A 199 -13.72 10.80 3.11
C PRO A 199 -12.28 11.19 3.43
N GLU A 200 -11.72 10.61 4.49
CA GLU A 200 -10.38 10.93 4.98
C GLU A 200 -9.30 10.31 4.09
N ILE A 201 -9.52 9.08 3.63
CA ILE A 201 -8.67 8.39 2.65
C ILE A 201 -8.69 9.18 1.33
N ILE A 202 -9.86 9.55 0.82
CA ILE A 202 -9.96 10.28 -0.46
C ILE A 202 -9.38 11.69 -0.32
N SER A 203 -9.60 12.38 0.81
CA SER A 203 -8.96 13.66 1.11
C SER A 203 -7.44 13.56 1.10
N LEU A 204 -6.91 12.50 1.71
CA LEU A 204 -5.47 12.23 1.72
C LEU A 204 -4.94 11.96 0.30
N MET A 205 -5.67 11.20 -0.50
CA MET A 205 -5.35 10.95 -1.91
C MET A 205 -5.26 12.25 -2.71
N VAL A 206 -6.25 13.14 -2.58
CA VAL A 206 -6.28 14.45 -3.27
C VAL A 206 -5.09 15.31 -2.85
N ARG A 207 -4.78 15.32 -1.56
CA ARG A 207 -3.63 16.07 -1.04
C ARG A 207 -2.29 15.54 -1.59
N LEU A 208 -2.13 14.23 -1.74
CA LEU A 208 -0.93 13.64 -2.35
C LEU A 208 -0.81 13.99 -3.83
N VAL A 209 -1.93 14.01 -4.56
CA VAL A 209 -1.96 14.49 -5.95
C VAL A 209 -1.54 15.97 -6.01
N ASP A 210 -2.08 16.81 -5.13
CA ASP A 210 -1.78 18.26 -5.09
C ASP A 210 -0.32 18.54 -4.76
N MET A 211 0.27 17.77 -3.84
CA MET A 211 1.67 17.93 -3.45
C MET A 211 2.66 17.51 -4.54
N ARG A 212 2.30 16.54 -5.38
CA ARG A 212 3.22 15.96 -6.39
C ARG A 212 2.98 16.47 -7.80
N ASN A 213 1.82 17.08 -8.08
CA ASN A 213 1.55 17.64 -9.40
C ASN A 213 2.48 18.82 -9.68
N GLN A 214 3.60 18.51 -10.31
CA GLN A 214 4.35 19.43 -11.15
C GLN A 214 3.70 19.42 -12.54
N PRO A 215 3.67 20.56 -13.26
CA PRO A 215 2.94 20.73 -14.52
C PRO A 215 3.35 19.78 -15.68
N LYS A 216 4.32 18.87 -15.47
CA LYS A 216 4.83 17.94 -16.50
C LYS A 216 4.76 16.45 -16.14
N LYS A 217 4.24 16.06 -14.96
CA LYS A 217 4.37 14.67 -14.43
C LYS A 217 3.08 14.02 -13.93
N THR A 218 1.89 14.52 -14.29
CA THR A 218 0.62 14.07 -13.69
C THR A 218 0.37 12.56 -13.81
N MET A 219 0.77 11.92 -14.91
CA MET A 219 0.63 10.45 -15.06
C MET A 219 1.48 9.66 -14.06
N GLU A 220 2.72 10.08 -13.83
CA GLU A 220 3.61 9.47 -12.84
C GLU A 220 3.05 9.64 -11.42
N VAL A 221 2.42 10.78 -11.14
CA VAL A 221 1.77 11.05 -9.85
C VAL A 221 0.63 10.06 -9.59
N LEU A 222 -0.23 9.84 -10.59
CA LEU A 222 -1.39 8.95 -10.43
C LEU A 222 -0.99 7.48 -10.29
N GLU A 223 0.04 7.04 -11.01
CA GLU A 223 0.61 5.70 -10.84
C GLU A 223 1.23 5.52 -9.45
N PHE A 224 1.95 6.54 -8.98
CA PHE A 224 2.49 6.56 -7.64
C PHE A 224 1.37 6.44 -6.59
N VAL A 225 0.32 7.25 -6.68
CA VAL A 225 -0.83 7.20 -5.77
C VAL A 225 -1.53 5.84 -5.84
N ALA A 226 -1.74 5.27 -7.04
CA ALA A 226 -2.33 3.94 -7.21
C ALA A 226 -1.52 2.84 -6.51
N LEU A 227 -0.19 2.90 -6.61
CA LEU A 227 0.68 1.94 -5.92
C LEU A 227 0.57 2.07 -4.38
N ARG A 228 0.26 3.24 -3.84
CA ARG A 228 0.14 3.43 -2.37
C ARG A 228 -1.24 3.05 -1.85
N PHE A 229 -2.30 3.43 -2.56
CA PHE A 229 -3.68 3.25 -2.09
C PHE A 229 -4.27 1.89 -2.42
N VAL A 230 -3.84 1.29 -3.54
CA VAL A 230 -4.40 0.04 -4.09
C VAL A 230 -3.35 -1.07 -4.15
N HIS A 231 -2.08 -0.75 -3.90
CA HIS A 231 -0.94 -1.65 -4.11
C HIS A 231 -0.79 -2.16 -5.55
N ASN A 232 -1.38 -1.45 -6.51
CA ASN A 232 -1.34 -1.82 -7.92
C ASN A 232 -1.32 -0.58 -8.81
N SER A 233 -0.18 -0.31 -9.46
CA SER A 233 -0.02 0.84 -10.35
C SER A 233 -0.97 0.82 -11.55
N ARG A 234 -1.47 -0.36 -11.96
CA ARG A 234 -2.47 -0.48 -13.06
C ARG A 234 -3.82 0.13 -12.68
N ALA A 235 -4.08 0.39 -11.40
CA ALA A 235 -5.27 1.08 -10.93
C ALA A 235 -5.24 2.61 -11.14
N ARG A 236 -4.24 3.15 -11.86
CA ARG A 236 -4.07 4.59 -12.10
C ARG A 236 -5.32 5.29 -12.64
N SER A 237 -6.04 4.68 -13.58
CA SER A 237 -7.25 5.27 -14.19
C SER A 237 -8.43 5.30 -13.21
N ILE A 238 -8.53 4.29 -12.34
CA ILE A 238 -9.50 4.28 -11.25
C ILE A 238 -9.19 5.40 -10.26
N ILE A 239 -7.94 5.52 -9.81
CA ILE A 239 -7.50 6.61 -8.91
C ILE A 239 -7.75 7.98 -9.52
N GLN A 240 -7.42 8.15 -10.80
CA GLN A 240 -7.69 9.39 -11.54
C GLN A 240 -9.18 9.74 -11.51
N ASP A 241 -10.05 8.75 -11.72
CA ASP A 241 -11.49 8.97 -11.74
C ASP A 241 -12.09 9.21 -10.36
N ILE A 242 -11.61 8.53 -9.31
CA ILE A 242 -12.00 8.84 -7.93
C ILE A 242 -11.59 10.29 -7.61
N TRP A 243 -10.34 10.68 -7.92
CA TRP A 243 -9.87 12.05 -7.69
C TRP A 243 -10.71 13.09 -8.45
N ARG A 244 -10.97 12.87 -9.75
CA ARG A 244 -11.71 13.79 -10.62
C ARG A 244 -13.19 13.88 -10.28
N LYS A 245 -13.83 12.76 -9.95
CA LYS A 245 -15.29 12.65 -9.97
C LYS A 245 -15.91 12.47 -8.59
N TRP A 246 -15.14 12.33 -7.51
CA TRP A 246 -15.68 12.19 -6.15
C TRP A 246 -15.73 13.52 -5.39
N ASP A 247 -16.88 13.79 -4.78
CA ASP A 247 -17.11 14.88 -3.83
C ASP A 247 -16.76 14.38 -2.43
N ILE A 248 -15.66 14.90 -1.89
CA ILE A 248 -15.12 14.50 -0.59
C ILE A 248 -16.01 14.99 0.56
N VAL A 249 -16.63 16.17 0.40
CA VAL A 249 -17.40 16.81 1.48
C VAL A 249 -18.71 16.08 1.70
N ASN A 250 -19.39 15.74 0.60
CA ASN A 250 -20.67 15.04 0.62
C ASN A 250 -20.53 13.52 0.49
N ASP A 251 -19.30 13.01 0.37
CA ASP A 251 -18.95 11.60 0.19
C ASP A 251 -19.79 10.88 -0.88
N GLN A 252 -19.89 11.51 -2.05
CA GLN A 252 -20.69 11.04 -3.18
C GLN A 252 -20.05 11.43 -4.51
N PRO A 253 -20.48 10.86 -5.65
CA PRO A 253 -20.01 11.34 -6.94
C PRO A 253 -20.44 12.80 -7.19
N LEU A 254 -19.55 13.61 -7.75
CA LEU A 254 -19.85 14.96 -8.22
C LEU A 254 -20.97 14.93 -9.27
N PRO A 255 -21.79 15.99 -9.41
CA PRO A 255 -22.82 16.05 -10.44
C PRO A 255 -22.27 15.92 -11.87
N ASP A 256 -23.15 15.54 -12.80
CA ASP A 256 -22.80 15.51 -14.21
C ASP A 256 -22.37 16.89 -14.72
N GLY A 257 -21.29 16.89 -15.51
CA GLY A 257 -20.64 18.11 -15.97
C GLY A 257 -19.70 18.78 -14.96
N PHE A 258 -19.49 18.25 -13.74
CA PHE A 258 -18.48 18.77 -12.81
C PHE A 258 -17.30 17.82 -12.64
N GLU A 259 -16.08 18.37 -12.63
CA GLU A 259 -14.87 17.59 -12.39
C GLU A 259 -13.87 18.37 -11.54
N ARG A 260 -13.07 17.63 -10.78
CA ARG A 260 -11.89 18.14 -10.11
C ARG A 260 -10.73 18.21 -11.10
N PHE A 261 -10.01 19.32 -11.07
CA PHE A 261 -8.79 19.55 -11.83
C PHE A 261 -7.73 20.17 -10.91
N TRP A 262 -6.48 20.02 -11.27
CA TRP A 262 -5.37 20.64 -10.54
C TRP A 262 -5.16 22.06 -11.08
N ASP A 263 -5.26 23.06 -10.21
CA ASP A 263 -5.10 24.47 -10.56
C ASP A 263 -3.63 24.87 -10.43
N ALA A 264 -2.98 25.18 -11.55
CA ALA A 264 -1.55 25.45 -11.60
C ALA A 264 -1.12 26.73 -10.87
N GLU A 265 -2.00 27.72 -10.80
CA GLU A 265 -1.74 29.00 -10.14
C GLU A 265 -1.74 28.83 -8.62
N THR A 266 -2.75 28.13 -8.11
CA THR A 266 -2.93 27.92 -6.67
C THR A 266 -2.30 26.63 -6.14
N ARG A 267 -1.82 25.76 -7.02
CA ARG A 267 -1.23 24.43 -6.72
C ARG A 267 -2.14 23.54 -5.87
N VAL A 268 -3.46 23.66 -6.06
CA VAL A 268 -4.45 22.87 -5.33
C VAL A 268 -5.52 22.35 -6.28
N SER A 269 -6.14 21.23 -5.91
CA SER A 269 -7.27 20.69 -6.65
C SER A 269 -8.52 21.52 -6.43
N LYS A 270 -9.19 21.92 -7.51
CA LYS A 270 -10.47 22.63 -7.49
C LYS A 270 -11.52 21.87 -8.29
N VAL A 271 -12.78 22.05 -7.93
CA VAL A 271 -13.92 21.49 -8.68
C VAL A 271 -14.53 22.60 -9.54
N LYS A 272 -14.70 22.35 -10.83
CA LYS A 272 -15.32 23.28 -11.79
C LYS A 272 -16.22 22.54 -12.79
N PRO A 273 -17.14 23.27 -13.46
CA PRO A 273 -17.84 22.76 -14.63
C PRO A 273 -16.85 22.38 -15.74
N GLN A 274 -17.11 21.25 -16.41
CA GLN A 274 -16.30 20.73 -17.52
C GLN A 274 -16.31 21.67 -18.73
N SER A 275 -17.35 22.49 -18.88
CA SER A 275 -17.42 23.55 -19.89
C SER A 275 -16.32 24.60 -19.71
N GLU A 276 -15.96 24.94 -18.47
CA GLU A 276 -14.88 25.88 -18.17
C GLU A 276 -13.49 25.29 -18.42
N LEU A 277 -13.35 23.97 -18.32
CA LEU A 277 -12.09 23.26 -18.56
C LEU A 277 -11.74 23.17 -20.05
N LYS A 278 -12.73 23.16 -20.95
CA LYS A 278 -12.49 23.04 -22.41
C LYS A 278 -11.92 24.32 -23.02
N ASN A 279 -12.18 25.47 -22.43
CA ASN A 279 -11.74 26.77 -22.95
C ASN A 279 -10.30 27.10 -22.61
N LYS A 280 -9.71 26.36 -21.68
CA LYS A 280 -8.29 26.43 -21.37
C LYS A 280 -7.63 25.17 -21.92
N GLN A 281 -6.64 25.30 -22.79
CA GLN A 281 -5.71 24.21 -23.11
C GLN A 281 -4.83 23.84 -21.88
N GLU A 282 -5.41 23.79 -20.68
CA GLU A 282 -4.80 23.39 -19.41
C GLU A 282 -4.94 21.88 -19.16
N TYR A 283 -5.51 21.13 -20.11
CA TYR A 283 -5.22 19.70 -20.21
C TYR A 283 -3.78 19.55 -20.75
N GLY A 284 -2.79 19.77 -19.87
CA GLY A 284 -1.49 19.14 -20.05
C GLY A 284 -1.76 17.66 -20.32
N HIS A 285 -1.31 17.18 -21.48
CA HIS A 285 -1.61 15.87 -22.05
C HIS A 285 -1.82 14.76 -20.98
N LEU A 286 -3.09 14.45 -20.72
CA LEU A 286 -3.55 13.36 -19.85
C LEU A 286 -4.31 12.29 -20.64
N GLY A 287 -4.08 12.23 -21.96
CA GLY A 287 -4.63 11.23 -22.88
C GLY A 287 -3.77 9.98 -22.93
#